data_AF-A0A7S1NT23-F1
#
_entry.id   AF-A0A7S1NT23-F1
#
_cell.length_a   1.000
_cell.length_b   1.000
_cell.length_c   1.000
_cell.angle_alpha   90.00
_cell.angle_beta   90.00
_cell.angle_gamma   90.00
#
_symmetry.space_group_name_H-M   'P 1'
#
loop_
_entity.id
_entity.type
_entity.pdbx_description
1 polymer ?
#
loop_
_entity_poly.entity_id
_entity_poly.type
_entity_poly.pdbx_seq_one_letter_code
_entity_poly.pdbx_strand_id
1 'polypeptide(L)'
;GGVGAVHRGGAETMDVSADLLEMGRTPMCVVSAGVKSILDIPKTLEVLETQGVTVATMGSDIFPAFFTANSGCKAPLRVDTVEQCAQIIHSSHKLGLQNAMLLTVPIPQHLAADGDLIQKATNTALKEA
;
A
#
# COMPACT_ATOMS: atom_id res chain seq x y z
N GLY A 1 -3.31 -3.12 -9.69
CA GLY A 1 -4.38 -2.28 -9.11
C GLY A 1 -3.88 -1.59 -7.86
N GLY A 2 -4.75 -0.87 -7.14
CA GLY A 2 -4.41 -0.22 -5.87
C GLY A 2 -5.50 -0.47 -4.83
N VAL A 3 -5.13 -0.79 -3.60
CA VAL A 3 -6.09 -1.06 -2.52
C VAL A 3 -6.78 0.23 -2.07
N GLY A 4 -7.97 0.12 -1.48
CA GLY A 4 -8.56 1.18 -0.66
C GLY A 4 -7.76 1.39 0.63
N ALA A 5 -7.89 2.56 1.24
CA ALA A 5 -7.05 2.93 2.36
C ALA A 5 -7.64 4.10 3.18
N VAL A 6 -6.81 4.76 4.00
CA VAL A 6 -7.20 5.99 4.69
C VAL A 6 -7.33 7.12 3.67
N HIS A 7 -8.46 7.82 3.65
CA HIS A 7 -8.65 8.98 2.79
C HIS A 7 -7.88 10.20 3.31
N ARG A 8 -7.59 11.18 2.44
CA ARG A 8 -7.00 12.45 2.90
C ARG A 8 -8.01 13.19 3.78
N GLY A 9 -7.57 13.62 4.97
CA GLY A 9 -8.48 14.10 6.03
C GLY A 9 -9.17 12.99 6.84
N GLY A 10 -8.78 11.73 6.63
CA GLY A 10 -9.40 10.57 7.28
C GLY A 10 -9.20 10.51 8.79
N ALA A 11 -8.25 11.25 9.36
CA ALA A 11 -8.09 11.33 10.82
C ALA A 11 -9.21 12.14 11.48
N GLU A 12 -9.77 13.11 10.75
CA GLU A 12 -10.87 13.96 11.19
C GLU A 12 -12.23 13.36 10.80
N THR A 13 -12.33 12.80 9.60
CA THR A 13 -13.60 12.29 9.05
C THR A 13 -13.87 10.83 9.38
N MET A 14 -12.85 10.08 9.79
CA MET A 14 -12.90 8.62 9.92
C MET A 14 -13.24 7.89 8.60
N ASP A 15 -12.97 8.52 7.45
CA ASP A 15 -13.12 7.91 6.14
C ASP A 15 -11.93 6.95 5.86
N VAL A 16 -12.13 5.69 6.25
CA VAL A 16 -11.14 4.62 6.20
C VAL A 16 -11.74 3.42 5.50
N SER A 17 -11.09 2.95 4.43
CA SER A 17 -11.54 1.78 3.68
C SER A 17 -11.60 0.51 4.54
N ALA A 18 -12.66 -0.27 4.36
CA ALA A 18 -12.80 -1.60 4.95
C ALA A 18 -11.69 -2.56 4.52
N ASP A 19 -11.03 -2.33 3.37
CA ASP A 19 -9.88 -3.12 2.90
C ASP A 19 -8.79 -3.26 3.97
N LEU A 20 -8.53 -2.20 4.76
CA LEU A 20 -7.47 -2.21 5.77
C LEU A 20 -7.81 -3.15 6.93
N LEU A 21 -9.07 -3.13 7.38
CA LEU A 21 -9.55 -4.01 8.44
C LEU A 21 -9.67 -5.46 7.96
N GLU A 22 -10.06 -5.66 6.69
CA GLU A 22 -10.13 -6.98 6.08
C GLU A 22 -8.73 -7.62 6.01
N MET A 23 -7.71 -6.85 5.62
CA MET A 23 -6.33 -7.31 5.66
C MET A 23 -5.85 -7.62 7.08
N GLY A 24 -6.39 -6.98 8.12
CA GLY A 24 -6.04 -7.30 9.52
C GLY A 24 -6.52 -8.67 10.01
N ARG A 25 -7.50 -9.28 9.35
CA ARG A 25 -8.21 -10.48 9.85
C ARG A 25 -8.30 -11.65 8.87
N THR A 26 -7.93 -11.45 7.62
CA THR A 26 -8.01 -12.49 6.59
C THR A 26 -6.60 -12.86 6.09
N PRO A 27 -6.16 -14.13 6.25
CA PRO A 27 -4.81 -14.55 5.87
C PRO A 27 -4.72 -14.73 4.35
N MET A 28 -4.31 -13.67 3.66
CA MET A 28 -4.11 -13.64 2.21
C MET A 28 -2.89 -12.79 1.83
N CYS A 29 -2.40 -12.94 0.60
CA CYS A 29 -1.43 -12.02 0.01
C CYS A 29 -2.12 -11.16 -1.05
N VAL A 30 -2.07 -9.84 -0.87
CA VAL A 30 -2.59 -8.86 -1.81
C VAL A 30 -1.42 -8.25 -2.58
N VAL A 31 -1.44 -8.36 -3.91
CA VAL A 31 -0.44 -7.76 -4.80
C VAL A 31 -1.02 -6.49 -5.42
N SER A 32 -0.37 -5.34 -5.21
CA SER A 32 -0.84 -4.05 -5.70
C SER A 32 0.29 -3.10 -6.10
N ALA A 33 -0.04 -1.97 -6.72
CA ALA A 33 0.89 -0.85 -6.92
C ALA A 33 0.87 0.13 -5.71
N GLY A 34 0.60 -0.38 -4.51
CA GLY A 34 0.33 0.42 -3.32
C GLY A 34 -1.16 0.73 -3.14
N VAL A 35 -1.46 1.93 -2.70
CA VAL A 35 -2.84 2.43 -2.50
C VAL A 35 -3.17 3.49 -3.56
N LYS A 36 -4.45 3.67 -3.90
CA LYS A 36 -4.86 4.64 -4.93
C LYS A 36 -4.33 6.06 -4.61
N SER A 37 -3.89 6.81 -5.62
CA SER A 37 -3.18 8.09 -5.45
C SER A 37 -3.97 9.20 -4.71
N ILE A 38 -5.30 9.07 -4.65
CA ILE A 38 -6.20 9.98 -3.94
C ILE A 38 -6.15 9.82 -2.41
N LEU A 39 -5.47 8.78 -1.90
CA LEU A 39 -5.47 8.37 -0.49
C LEU A 39 -4.26 8.93 0.27
N ASP A 40 -4.29 8.79 1.60
CA ASP A 40 -3.25 9.24 2.53
C ASP A 40 -2.29 8.08 2.85
N ILE A 41 -1.15 8.02 2.16
CA ILE A 41 -0.17 6.92 2.30
C ILE A 41 0.43 6.86 3.72
N PRO A 42 0.93 7.96 4.31
CA PRO A 42 1.44 7.93 5.68
C PRO A 42 0.44 7.34 6.68
N LYS A 43 -0.80 7.86 6.73
CA LYS A 43 -1.81 7.34 7.66
C LYS A 43 -2.22 5.91 7.36
N THR A 44 -2.21 5.52 6.08
CA THR A 44 -2.48 4.15 5.69
C THR A 44 -1.44 3.18 6.25
N LEU A 45 -0.15 3.53 6.18
CA LEU A 45 0.91 2.68 6.72
C LEU A 45 0.76 2.51 8.23
N GLU A 46 0.39 3.56 8.96
CA GLU A 46 0.10 3.50 10.41
C GLU A 46 -1.08 2.57 10.73
N VAL A 47 -2.16 2.62 9.94
CA VAL A 47 -3.31 1.71 10.13
C VAL A 47 -2.91 0.26 9.82
N LEU A 48 -2.17 0.03 8.74
CA LEU A 48 -1.71 -1.31 8.38
C LEU A 48 -0.78 -1.90 9.45
N GLU A 49 0.13 -1.09 10.00
CA GLU A 49 0.96 -1.48 11.14
C GLU A 49 0.10 -1.83 12.35
N THR A 50 -0.88 -0.98 12.70
CA THR A 50 -1.82 -1.21 13.80
C THR A 50 -2.63 -2.51 13.63
N GLN A 51 -3.01 -2.84 12.39
CA GLN A 51 -3.71 -4.08 12.05
C GLN A 51 -2.78 -5.30 11.95
N GLY A 52 -1.48 -5.14 12.15
CA GLY A 52 -0.50 -6.21 12.04
C GLY A 52 -0.31 -6.73 10.61
N VAL A 53 -0.69 -5.96 9.59
CA VAL A 53 -0.55 -6.36 8.18
C VAL A 53 0.91 -6.27 7.79
N THR A 54 1.45 -7.35 7.21
CA THR A 54 2.81 -7.34 6.71
C THR A 54 2.86 -6.56 5.40
N VAL A 55 3.56 -5.41 5.37
CA VAL A 55 3.70 -4.60 4.15
C VAL A 55 5.11 -4.72 3.60
N ALA A 56 5.25 -5.16 2.36
CA ALA A 56 6.53 -5.27 1.67
C ALA A 56 6.50 -4.59 0.29
N THR A 57 7.64 -4.15 -0.20
CA THR A 57 7.80 -3.63 -1.56
C THR A 57 8.82 -4.45 -2.33
N MET A 58 8.45 -4.84 -3.56
CA MET A 58 9.33 -5.56 -4.47
C MET A 58 10.40 -4.62 -5.05
N GLY A 59 11.67 -4.92 -4.77
CA GLY A 59 12.85 -4.27 -5.35
C GLY A 59 13.08 -2.81 -4.95
N SER A 60 12.41 -2.31 -3.91
CA SER A 60 12.47 -0.89 -3.51
C SER A 60 12.32 -0.72 -2.00
N ASP A 61 13.01 0.29 -1.45
CA ASP A 61 12.89 0.75 -0.07
C ASP A 61 11.81 1.84 0.09
N ILE A 62 11.14 2.20 -1.01
CA ILE A 62 10.12 3.24 -1.09
C ILE A 62 8.78 2.60 -1.44
N PHE A 63 7.74 2.92 -0.68
CA PHE A 63 6.37 2.50 -0.95
C PHE A 63 5.84 3.20 -2.22
N PRO A 64 5.19 2.50 -3.16
CA PRO A 64 4.68 3.12 -4.39
C PRO A 64 3.35 3.87 -4.17
N ALA A 65 3.11 4.92 -4.96
CA ALA A 65 1.88 5.73 -4.92
C ALA A 65 0.98 5.49 -6.14
N PHE A 66 0.76 4.22 -6.48
CA PHE A 66 -0.06 3.75 -7.60
C PHE A 66 0.49 4.16 -8.98
N PHE A 67 0.27 5.40 -9.43
CA PHE A 67 0.80 5.87 -10.72
C PHE A 67 2.28 6.25 -10.71
N THR A 68 2.89 6.38 -9.53
CA THR A 68 4.32 6.64 -9.37
C THR A 68 4.98 5.55 -8.52
N ALA A 69 6.23 5.23 -8.86
CA ALA A 69 7.04 4.28 -8.07
C ALA A 69 7.51 4.87 -6.73
N ASN A 70 7.43 6.19 -6.56
CA ASN A 70 7.95 6.92 -5.41
C ASN A 70 6.83 7.76 -4.77
N SER A 71 6.45 7.40 -3.54
CA SER A 71 5.52 8.17 -2.70
C SER A 71 6.21 9.17 -1.75
N GLY A 72 7.53 9.07 -1.59
CA GLY A 72 8.28 9.69 -0.49
C GLY A 72 8.17 8.93 0.84
N CYS A 73 7.32 7.91 0.95
CA CYS A 73 7.19 7.08 2.14
C CYS A 73 8.10 5.86 2.07
N LYS A 74 8.80 5.55 3.17
CA LYS A 74 9.62 4.35 3.28
C LYS A 74 8.72 3.11 3.29
N ALA A 75 9.11 2.09 2.54
CA ALA A 75 8.49 0.77 2.64
C ALA A 75 8.80 0.13 3.99
N PRO A 76 7.82 -0.44 4.72
CA PRO A 76 8.08 -1.12 5.99
C PRO A 76 9.05 -2.30 5.83
N LEU A 77 8.94 -3.05 4.73
CA LEU A 77 9.86 -4.11 4.33
C LEU A 77 10.19 -4.02 2.84
N ARG A 78 11.42 -4.40 2.47
CA ARG A 78 11.85 -4.64 1.08
C ARG A 78 12.00 -6.15 0.85
N VAL A 79 11.53 -6.61 -0.30
CA VAL A 79 11.80 -7.96 -0.83
C VAL A 79 12.35 -7.82 -2.25
N ASP A 80 13.37 -8.59 -2.61
CA ASP A 80 14.02 -8.49 -3.92
C ASP A 80 13.64 -9.64 -4.85
N THR A 81 13.07 -10.73 -4.32
CA THR A 81 12.64 -11.88 -5.12
C THR A 81 11.28 -12.42 -4.71
N VAL A 82 10.64 -13.14 -5.63
CA VAL A 82 9.35 -13.80 -5.37
C VAL A 82 9.49 -14.93 -4.35
N GLU A 83 10.66 -15.58 -4.27
CA GLU A 83 10.96 -16.62 -3.29
C GLU A 83 11.03 -16.04 -1.88
N GLN A 84 11.62 -14.86 -1.69
CA GLN A 84 11.62 -14.17 -0.40
C GLN A 84 10.18 -13.84 0.04
N CYS A 85 9.36 -13.35 -0.88
CA CYS A 85 7.94 -13.12 -0.59
C CYS A 85 7.22 -14.42 -0.21
N ALA A 86 7.44 -15.51 -0.95
CA ALA A 86 6.84 -16.81 -0.67
C ALA A 86 7.28 -17.37 0.70
N GLN A 87 8.54 -17.16 1.09
CA GLN A 87 9.06 -17.55 2.41
C GLN A 87 8.39 -16.80 3.55
N ILE A 88 8.12 -15.50 3.38
CA ILE A 88 7.38 -14.70 4.37
C ILE A 88 5.96 -15.26 4.52
N ILE A 89 5.23 -15.43 3.42
CA ILE A 89 3.86 -15.99 3.42
C ILE A 89 3.84 -17.36 4.10
N HIS A 90 4.74 -18.25 3.72
CA HIS A 90 4.85 -19.60 4.31
C HIS A 90 5.14 -19.56 5.81
N SER A 91 6.00 -18.65 6.25
CA SER A 91 6.33 -18.47 7.67
C SER A 91 5.14 -17.93 8.46
N SER A 92 4.42 -16.95 7.92
CA SER A 92 3.18 -16.43 8.53
C SER A 92 2.13 -17.53 8.70
N HIS A 93 1.94 -18.38 7.69
CA HIS A 93 1.04 -19.54 7.80
C HIS A 93 1.49 -20.52 8.89
N LYS A 94 2.80 -20.85 8.96
CA LYS A 94 3.34 -21.75 9.99
C LYS A 94 3.17 -21.22 11.41
N LEU A 95 3.23 -19.90 11.58
CA LEU A 95 3.02 -19.22 12.86
C LEU A 95 1.53 -19.06 13.20
N GLY A 96 0.62 -19.43 12.30
CA GLY A 96 -0.83 -19.29 12.51
C GLY A 96 -1.33 -17.85 12.49
N LEU A 97 -0.57 -16.92 11.89
CA LEU A 97 -0.97 -15.52 11.77
C LEU A 97 -2.22 -15.41 10.89
N GLN A 98 -3.17 -14.59 11.34
CA GLN A 98 -4.47 -14.38 10.65
C GLN A 98 -4.51 -13.09 9.82
N ASN A 99 -3.43 -12.31 9.82
CA ASN A 99 -3.32 -11.08 9.05
C ASN A 99 -2.79 -11.36 7.63
N ALA A 100 -3.06 -10.41 6.74
CA ALA A 100 -2.62 -10.43 5.37
C ALA A 100 -1.17 -9.95 5.21
N MET A 101 -0.63 -10.24 4.04
CA MET A 101 0.52 -9.54 3.48
C MET A 101 0.07 -8.63 2.34
N LEU A 102 0.47 -7.37 2.37
CA LEU A 102 0.40 -6.45 1.23
C LEU A 102 1.77 -6.41 0.56
N LEU A 103 1.90 -7.09 -0.58
CA LEU A 103 3.06 -6.97 -1.46
C LEU A 103 2.81 -5.86 -2.46
N THR A 104 3.57 -4.78 -2.36
CA THR A 104 3.53 -3.70 -3.32
C THR A 104 4.60 -3.88 -4.40
N VAL A 105 4.21 -3.65 -5.64
CA VAL A 105 5.06 -3.75 -6.82
C VAL A 105 5.02 -2.40 -7.53
N PRO A 106 6.12 -1.63 -7.53
CA PRO A 106 6.17 -0.34 -8.18
C PRO A 106 5.81 -0.44 -9.66
N ILE A 107 5.13 0.58 -10.18
CA ILE A 107 4.83 0.68 -11.61
C ILE A 107 6.14 0.68 -12.43
N PRO A 108 6.22 -0.05 -13.56
CA PRO A 108 7.40 -0.01 -14.42
C PRO A 108 7.72 1.40 -14.89
N GLN A 109 9.00 1.77 -14.95
CA GLN A 109 9.43 3.14 -15.28
C GLN A 109 8.86 3.66 -16.61
N HIS A 110 8.73 2.80 -17.63
CA HIS A 110 8.19 3.18 -18.94
C HIS A 110 6.67 3.42 -18.94
N LEU A 111 5.97 2.99 -17.88
CA LEU A 111 4.53 3.23 -17.67
C LEU A 111 4.28 4.25 -16.56
N ALA A 112 5.33 4.71 -15.87
CA ALA A 112 5.20 5.68 -14.80
C ALA A 112 4.65 6.98 -15.38
N ALA A 113 3.53 7.45 -14.83
CA ALA A 113 3.00 8.75 -15.18
C ALA A 113 3.92 9.84 -14.62
N ASP A 114 3.87 11.03 -15.21
CA ASP A 114 4.49 12.20 -14.61
C ASP A 114 3.84 12.44 -13.24
N GLY A 115 4.62 12.22 -12.18
CA GLY A 115 4.15 12.27 -10.81
C GLY A 115 3.59 13.64 -10.43
N ASP A 116 4.16 14.71 -10.97
CA ASP A 116 3.68 16.07 -10.73
C ASP A 116 2.33 16.29 -11.40
N LEU A 117 2.14 15.75 -12.60
CA LEU A 117 0.87 15.81 -13.33
C LEU A 117 -0.23 15.05 -12.59
N ILE A 118 0.04 13.83 -12.14
CA ILE A 118 -0.91 13.03 -11.36
C ILE A 118 -1.24 13.72 -10.03
N GLN A 119 -0.23 14.24 -9.33
CA GLN A 119 -0.44 14.92 -8.06
C GLN A 119 -1.30 16.19 -8.24
N LYS A 120 -1.05 16.98 -9.29
CA LYS A 120 -1.87 18.15 -9.64
C LYS A 120 -3.31 17.74 -9.94
N ALA A 121 -3.52 16.75 -10.80
CA ALA A 121 -4.86 16.26 -11.16
C ALA A 121 -5.61 15.73 -9.92
N THR A 122 -4.92 14.96 -9.08
CA THR A 122 -5.45 14.44 -7.81
C THR A 122 -5.86 15.56 -6.87
N ASN A 123 -5.01 16.58 -6.71
CA ASN A 123 -5.30 17.72 -5.85
C ASN A 123 -6.48 18.57 -6.36
N THR A 124 -6.66 18.68 -7.68
CA THR A 124 -7.84 19.34 -8.25
C THR A 124 -9.10 18.54 -7.95
N ALA A 125 -9.10 17.24 -8.25
CA ALA A 125 -10.27 16.38 -8.03
C ALA A 125 -10.70 16.33 -6.56
N LEU A 126 -9.75 16.30 -5.63
CA LEU A 126 -10.02 16.32 -4.19
C LEU A 126 -10.61 17.63 -3.67
N LYS A 127 -10.46 18.75 -4.40
CA LYS A 127 -11.10 20.03 -4.05
C LYS A 127 -12.51 20.16 -4.61
N GLU A 128 -12.83 19.40 -5.66
CA GLU A 128 -14.13 19.41 -6.33
C GLU A 128 -15.11 18.41 -5.72
N ALA A 129 -14.61 17.41 -4.98
CA ALA A 129 -15.38 16.42 -4.23
C ALA A 129 -15.91 16.98 -2.91
#